data_AF-A0A7C1Z8G8-F1
#
_entry.id   AF-A0A7C1Z8G8-F1
#
_cell.length_a   1.000
_cell.length_b   1.000
_cell.length_c   1.000
_cell.angle_alpha   90.00
_cell.angle_beta   90.00
_cell.angle_gamma   90.00
#
_symmetry.space_group_name_H-M   'P 1'
#
loop_
_entity.id
_entity.type
_entity.pdbx_description
1 polymer ?
#
loop_
_entity_poly.entity_id
_entity_poly.type
_entity_poly.pdbx_seq_one_letter_code
_entity_poly.pdbx_strand_id
1 'polypeptide(L)'
;MRAPGMFVERLKRKAESAGAEVDEFSTRTTRLSQTCHNCGAVAEKPLSQRWHVCDCGIVAQRDLYSAFLAMCVEGGRLNAGRARSVWPGVDSLLQAALSRIEQPASGRPLPSSFGLGTGRRQSRSAVKAGVNAVEAQDVVPSVVAGYAGESLRKTAGSSEPPAFRRGE
;
A
#
# COMPACT_ATOMS: atom_id res chain seq x y z
N MET A 1 -28.94 -2.28 8.51
CA MET A 1 -28.14 -1.85 9.68
C MET A 1 -26.66 -2.00 9.33
N ARG A 2 -25.83 -0.99 9.61
CA ARG A 2 -24.36 -1.11 9.45
C ARG A 2 -23.77 -1.52 10.81
N ALA A 3 -22.97 -2.58 10.85
CA ALA A 3 -22.37 -3.11 12.08
C ALA A 3 -20.83 -3.06 12.02
N PRO A 4 -20.22 -1.86 12.03
CA PRO A 4 -18.77 -1.71 11.91
C PRO A 4 -18.03 -2.36 13.08
N GLY A 5 -18.56 -2.28 14.31
CA GLY A 5 -17.96 -2.94 15.49
C GLY A 5 -17.86 -4.46 15.31
N MET A 6 -18.94 -5.12 14.88
CA MET A 6 -18.92 -6.56 14.60
C MET A 6 -17.97 -6.94 13.46
N PHE A 7 -17.81 -6.07 12.45
CA PHE A 7 -16.83 -6.30 11.39
C PHE A 7 -15.40 -6.27 11.94
N VAL A 8 -15.06 -5.25 12.73
CA VAL A 8 -13.73 -5.12 13.36
C VAL A 8 -13.46 -6.28 14.30
N GLU A 9 -14.42 -6.68 15.12
CA GLU A 9 -14.30 -7.84 16.01
C GLU A 9 -14.00 -9.13 15.23
N ARG A 10 -14.73 -9.37 14.14
CA ARG A 10 -14.47 -10.53 13.26
C ARG A 10 -13.13 -10.45 12.57
N LEU A 11 -12.68 -9.26 12.19
CA LEU A 11 -11.37 -9.03 11.59
C LEU A 11 -10.25 -9.37 12.57
N LYS A 12 -10.33 -8.89 13.82
CA LYS A 12 -9.38 -9.19 14.90
C LYS A 12 -9.24 -10.68 15.13
N ARG A 13 -10.36 -11.37 15.32
CA ARG A 13 -10.37 -12.83 15.51
C ARG A 13 -9.72 -13.58 14.33
N LYS A 14 -9.95 -13.13 13.10
CA LYS A 14 -9.31 -13.74 11.91
C LYS A 14 -7.82 -13.45 11.84
N ALA A 15 -7.38 -12.24 12.19
CA ALA A 15 -5.98 -11.89 12.27
C ALA A 15 -5.26 -12.77 13.32
N GLU A 16 -5.82 -12.87 14.53
CA GLU A 16 -5.30 -13.72 15.60
C GLU A 16 -5.18 -15.18 15.16
N SER A 17 -6.20 -15.72 14.49
CA SER A 17 -6.18 -17.09 13.95
C SER A 17 -5.07 -17.31 12.91
N ALA A 18 -4.60 -16.25 12.25
CA ALA A 18 -3.52 -16.27 11.28
C ALA A 18 -2.16 -15.88 11.88
N GLY A 19 -2.06 -15.68 13.20
CA GLY A 19 -0.84 -15.20 13.87
C GLY A 19 -0.51 -13.73 13.58
N ALA A 20 -1.52 -12.94 13.18
CA ALA A 20 -1.40 -11.51 12.91
C ALA A 20 -2.18 -10.67 13.93
N GLU A 21 -1.89 -9.38 13.99
CA GLU A 21 -2.56 -8.41 14.86
C GLU A 21 -3.25 -7.31 14.02
N VAL A 22 -4.30 -6.71 14.57
CA VAL A 22 -4.93 -5.51 14.01
C VAL A 22 -4.50 -4.30 14.82
N ASP A 23 -3.65 -3.46 14.23
CA ASP A 23 -3.27 -2.17 14.80
C ASP A 23 -4.36 -1.11 14.54
N GLU A 24 -4.88 -0.50 15.61
CA GLU A 24 -5.90 0.53 15.55
C GLU A 24 -5.32 1.89 15.94
N PHE A 25 -5.57 2.90 15.09
CA PHE A 25 -5.16 4.27 15.33
C PHE A 25 -6.33 5.24 15.19
N SER A 26 -6.23 6.39 15.86
CA SER A 26 -7.29 7.41 15.83
C SER A 26 -7.42 8.04 14.44
N THR A 27 -8.63 7.97 13.89
CA THR A 27 -8.98 8.61 12.62
C THR A 27 -9.13 10.13 12.74
N ARG A 28 -9.41 10.64 13.96
CA ARG A 28 -9.57 12.08 14.23
C ARG A 28 -8.24 12.83 14.24
N THR A 29 -7.17 12.18 14.70
CA THR A 29 -5.84 12.77 14.78
C THR A 29 -5.09 12.62 13.46
N THR A 30 -5.19 11.46 12.81
CA THR A 30 -4.44 11.17 11.58
C THR A 30 -5.06 11.83 10.33
N ARG A 31 -6.39 11.93 10.25
CA ARG A 31 -7.13 12.62 9.17
C ARG A 31 -6.68 12.21 7.75
N LEU A 32 -6.36 10.93 7.56
CA LEU A 32 -5.67 10.43 6.36
C LEU A 32 -6.40 10.71 5.03
N SER A 33 -7.74 10.79 5.04
CA SER A 33 -8.51 11.14 3.85
C SER A 33 -8.44 12.62 3.46
N GLN A 34 -7.96 13.47 4.37
CA GLN A 34 -7.86 14.92 4.23
C GLN A 34 -6.43 15.39 3.99
N THR A 35 -5.46 14.73 4.62
CA THR A 35 -4.03 15.09 4.66
C THR A 35 -3.28 14.66 3.38
N CYS A 36 -2.36 15.50 2.89
CA CYS A 36 -1.39 15.17 1.86
C CYS A 36 -0.02 14.87 2.49
N HIS A 37 0.58 13.70 2.24
CA HIS A 37 1.89 13.34 2.80
C HIS A 37 3.06 14.16 2.25
N ASN A 38 2.90 14.73 1.04
CA ASN A 38 3.97 15.44 0.37
C ASN A 38 4.14 16.85 0.93
N CYS A 39 3.08 17.68 0.86
CA CYS A 39 3.11 19.07 1.30
C CYS A 39 2.53 19.31 2.70
N GLY A 40 1.88 18.32 3.31
CA GLY A 40 1.26 18.46 4.64
C GLY A 40 -0.09 19.18 4.65
N ALA A 41 -0.61 19.62 3.50
CA ALA A 41 -1.91 20.27 3.42
C ALA A 41 -3.04 19.36 3.92
N VAL A 42 -3.98 19.91 4.68
CA VAL A 42 -5.17 19.22 5.17
C VAL A 42 -6.39 19.96 4.65
N ALA A 43 -7.22 19.26 3.86
CA ALA A 43 -8.44 19.84 3.31
C ALA A 43 -9.62 18.89 3.56
N GLU A 44 -10.69 19.41 4.14
CA GLU A 44 -11.96 18.70 4.28
C GLU A 44 -12.54 18.35 2.90
N LYS A 45 -13.18 17.19 2.81
CA LYS A 45 -13.68 16.66 1.53
C LYS A 45 -15.07 16.09 1.73
N PRO A 46 -16.07 16.46 0.90
CA PRO A 46 -17.37 15.82 0.94
C PRO A 46 -17.25 14.34 0.54
N LEU A 47 -18.21 13.52 0.97
CA LEU A 47 -18.20 12.08 0.66
C LEU A 47 -18.24 11.79 -0.84
N SER A 48 -18.83 12.68 -1.65
CA SER A 48 -18.86 12.63 -3.12
C SER A 48 -17.50 12.84 -3.77
N GLN A 49 -16.55 13.51 -3.11
CA GLN A 49 -15.20 13.74 -3.64
C GLN A 49 -14.31 12.50 -3.47
N ARG A 50 -14.31 11.62 -4.48
CA ARG A 50 -13.58 10.33 -4.44
C ARG A 50 -12.10 10.40 -4.81
N TRP A 51 -11.61 11.57 -5.18
CA TRP A 51 -10.22 11.78 -5.58
C TRP A 51 -9.52 12.80 -4.68
N HIS A 52 -8.31 12.46 -4.26
CA HIS A 52 -7.36 13.39 -3.67
C HIS A 52 -6.62 14.07 -4.82
N VAL A 53 -6.85 15.36 -5.00
CA VAL A 53 -6.12 16.23 -5.92
C VAL A 53 -5.54 17.33 -5.05
N CYS A 54 -4.23 17.45 -5.03
CA CYS A 54 -3.53 18.44 -4.23
C CYS A 54 -2.64 19.30 -5.13
N ASP A 55 -2.53 20.59 -4.79
CA ASP A 55 -1.74 21.56 -5.55
C ASP A 55 -0.25 21.21 -5.63
N CYS A 56 0.24 20.37 -4.72
CA CYS A 56 1.61 19.84 -4.77
C CYS A 56 1.82 18.73 -5.81
N GLY A 57 0.80 18.38 -6.60
CA GLY A 57 0.87 17.43 -7.71
C GLY A 57 0.44 16.00 -7.38
N ILE A 58 0.11 15.68 -6.13
CA ILE A 58 -0.40 14.35 -5.76
C ILE A 58 -1.84 14.20 -6.25
N VAL A 59 -2.06 13.19 -7.11
CA VAL A 59 -3.38 12.82 -7.63
C VAL A 59 -3.60 11.33 -7.45
N ALA A 60 -4.55 10.95 -6.59
CA ALA A 60 -4.86 9.55 -6.31
C ALA A 60 -6.33 9.35 -5.91
N GLN A 61 -6.85 8.13 -6.09
CA GLN A 61 -8.16 7.79 -5.55
C GLN A 61 -8.11 7.87 -4.01
N ARG A 62 -9.05 8.59 -3.40
CA ARG A 62 -8.98 9.01 -1.99
C ARG A 62 -8.88 7.83 -1.02
N ASP A 63 -9.62 6.74 -1.27
CA ASP A 63 -9.68 5.60 -0.36
C ASP A 63 -8.41 4.76 -0.46
N LEU A 64 -7.88 4.52 -1.67
CA LEU A 64 -6.57 3.90 -1.92
C LEU A 64 -5.43 4.74 -1.31
N TYR A 65 -5.48 6.05 -1.49
CA TYR A 65 -4.51 6.97 -0.91
C TYR A 65 -4.53 6.92 0.62
N SER A 66 -5.72 6.93 1.23
CA SER A 66 -5.88 6.84 2.68
C SER A 66 -5.36 5.51 3.24
N ALA A 67 -5.59 4.41 2.53
CA ALA A 67 -5.07 3.09 2.89
C ALA A 67 -3.54 3.04 2.79
N PHE A 68 -2.95 3.64 1.76
CA PHE A 68 -1.51 3.81 1.66
C PHE A 68 -0.93 4.60 2.84
N LEU A 69 -1.56 5.72 3.20
CA LEU A 69 -1.12 6.52 4.34
C LEU A 69 -1.25 5.75 5.65
N ALA A 70 -2.25 4.89 5.80
CA ALA A 70 -2.42 4.03 6.97
C ALA A 70 -1.23 3.08 7.16
N MET A 71 -0.64 2.55 6.08
CA MET A 71 0.59 1.74 6.14
C MET A 71 1.84 2.52 6.59
N CYS A 72 1.75 3.85 6.63
CA CYS A 72 2.81 4.74 7.06
C CYS A 72 2.50 5.41 8.42
N VAL A 73 1.49 4.94 9.15
CA VAL A 73 1.21 5.39 10.51
C VAL A 73 2.11 4.65 11.50
N GLU A 74 2.79 5.40 12.36
CA GLU A 74 3.65 4.89 13.42
C GLU A 74 3.33 5.66 14.70
N GLY A 75 3.09 4.95 15.81
CA GLY A 75 2.72 5.58 17.08
C GLY A 75 1.48 6.48 16.99
N GLY A 76 0.50 6.11 16.15
CA GLY A 76 -0.73 6.88 15.94
C GLY A 76 -0.54 8.20 15.16
N ARG A 77 0.61 8.40 14.50
CA ARG A 77 0.92 9.59 13.70
C ARG A 77 1.40 9.18 12.31
N LEU A 78 1.08 9.98 11.29
CA LEU A 78 1.57 9.75 9.93
C LEU A 78 3.08 10.04 9.85
N ASN A 79 3.87 9.03 9.51
CA ASN A 79 5.28 9.21 9.16
C ASN A 79 5.36 9.69 7.69
N ALA A 80 5.35 11.01 7.50
CA ALA A 80 5.39 11.62 6.17
C ALA A 80 6.69 11.36 5.42
N GLY A 81 7.82 11.15 6.13
CA GLY A 81 9.10 10.81 5.52
C GLY A 81 9.06 9.44 4.84
N ARG A 82 8.57 8.43 5.55
CA ARG A 82 8.32 7.08 5.02
C ARG A 82 7.29 7.09 3.90
N ALA A 83 6.21 7.85 4.05
CA ALA A 83 5.23 7.99 2.98
C ALA A 83 5.87 8.55 1.70
N ARG A 84 6.68 9.61 1.78
CA ARG A 84 7.36 10.17 0.61
C ARG A 84 8.31 9.19 -0.06
N SER A 85 9.03 8.36 0.70
CA SER A 85 9.97 7.40 0.11
C SER A 85 9.27 6.21 -0.57
N VAL A 86 8.16 5.74 -0.02
CA VAL A 86 7.43 4.57 -0.54
C VAL A 86 6.44 4.93 -1.64
N TRP A 87 5.95 6.18 -1.67
CA TRP A 87 4.90 6.64 -2.57
C TRP A 87 5.16 6.36 -4.06
N PRO A 88 6.35 6.63 -4.65
CA PRO A 88 6.56 6.43 -6.09
C PRO A 88 6.31 4.99 -6.56
N GLY A 89 6.69 4.00 -5.75
CA GLY A 89 6.45 2.58 -6.05
C GLY A 89 4.99 2.19 -5.89
N VAL A 90 4.34 2.65 -4.81
CA VAL A 90 2.94 2.35 -4.55
C VAL A 90 2.02 3.05 -5.55
N ASP A 91 2.27 4.31 -5.90
CA ASP A 91 1.50 5.05 -6.89
C ASP A 91 1.51 4.30 -8.23
N SER A 92 2.68 3.87 -8.69
CA SER A 92 2.81 3.07 -9.92
C SER A 92 1.93 1.80 -9.89
N LEU A 93 1.93 1.08 -8.77
CA LEU A 93 1.08 -0.10 -8.57
C LEU A 93 -0.41 0.24 -8.55
N LEU A 94 -0.80 1.33 -7.86
CA LEU A 94 -2.19 1.79 -7.78
C LEU A 94 -2.71 2.28 -9.13
N GLN A 95 -1.90 3.02 -9.90
CA GLN A 95 -2.27 3.44 -11.25
C GLN A 95 -2.49 2.22 -12.15
N ALA A 96 -1.60 1.22 -12.12
CA ALA A 96 -1.76 -0.01 -12.89
C ALA A 96 -3.05 -0.77 -12.50
N ALA A 97 -3.36 -0.86 -11.20
CA ALA A 97 -4.60 -1.47 -10.72
C ALA A 97 -5.84 -0.69 -11.18
N LEU A 98 -5.81 0.64 -11.12
CA LEU A 98 -6.90 1.50 -11.59
C LEU A 98 -7.13 1.35 -13.10
N SER A 99 -6.08 1.29 -13.91
CA SER A 99 -6.19 1.07 -15.36
C SER A 99 -6.88 -0.26 -15.69
N ARG A 100 -6.61 -1.33 -14.92
CA ARG A 100 -7.30 -2.62 -15.08
C ARG A 100 -8.79 -2.55 -14.72
N ILE A 101 -9.15 -1.70 -13.75
CA ILE A 101 -10.55 -1.47 -13.40
C ILE A 101 -11.25 -0.68 -14.51
N GLU A 102 -10.60 0.35 -15.08
CA GLU A 102 -11.13 1.17 -16.17
C GLU A 102 -11.32 0.40 -17.49
N GLN A 103 -10.54 -0.66 -17.73
CA GLN A 103 -10.65 -1.53 -18.91
C GLN A 103 -11.12 -2.95 -18.54
N PRO A 104 -12.38 -3.13 -18.09
CA PRO A 104 -12.86 -4.43 -17.66
C PRO A 104 -12.97 -5.38 -18.87
N ALA A 105 -12.31 -6.53 -18.80
CA ALA A 105 -12.34 -7.57 -19.84
C ALA A 105 -13.74 -8.14 -20.16
N SER A 106 -14.77 -7.79 -19.38
CA SER A 106 -16.12 -8.36 -19.48
C SER A 106 -17.25 -7.33 -19.50
N GLY A 107 -16.96 -6.05 -19.81
CA GLY A 107 -17.99 -5.00 -19.93
C GLY A 107 -18.78 -4.73 -18.65
N ARG A 108 -18.27 -5.17 -17.49
CA ARG A 108 -18.90 -4.93 -16.18
C ARG A 108 -18.91 -3.44 -15.87
N PRO A 109 -19.99 -2.92 -15.25
CA PRO A 109 -20.06 -1.52 -14.87
C PRO A 109 -18.98 -1.19 -13.84
N LEU A 110 -18.38 -0.01 -13.97
CA LEU A 110 -17.37 0.48 -13.03
C LEU A 110 -17.99 0.71 -11.65
N PRO A 111 -17.29 0.36 -10.56
CA PRO A 111 -17.78 0.64 -9.22
C PRO A 111 -17.85 2.16 -8.98
N SER A 112 -19.03 2.65 -8.60
CA SER A 112 -19.26 4.08 -8.33
C SER A 112 -18.39 4.63 -7.18
N SER A 113 -17.95 3.76 -6.27
CA SER A 113 -17.05 4.10 -5.15
C SER A 113 -15.70 4.65 -5.60
N PHE A 114 -15.23 4.28 -6.79
CA PHE A 114 -13.95 4.75 -7.32
C PHE A 114 -14.07 6.12 -8.01
N GLY A 115 -15.30 6.62 -8.25
CA GLY A 115 -15.51 7.91 -8.89
C GLY A 115 -14.93 7.97 -10.31
N LEU A 116 -14.96 6.86 -11.05
CA LEU A 116 -14.41 6.71 -12.41
C LEU A 116 -15.42 7.09 -13.52
N GLY A 117 -16.46 7.87 -13.19
CA GLY A 117 -17.55 8.22 -14.11
C GLY A 117 -17.10 9.02 -15.35
N THR A 118 -17.65 8.63 -16.50
CA THR A 118 -17.57 9.19 -17.87
C THR A 118 -17.19 10.68 -17.95
N GLY A 119 -15.90 11.01 -17.95
CA GLY A 119 -15.51 12.42 -17.99
C GLY A 119 -14.05 12.74 -17.76
N ARG A 120 -13.18 11.76 -17.46
CA ARG A 120 -11.74 11.99 -17.45
C ARG A 120 -11.23 12.05 -18.90
N ARG A 121 -11.52 13.16 -19.60
CA ARG A 121 -10.68 13.59 -20.71
C ARG A 121 -9.29 13.70 -20.13
N GLN A 122 -8.41 12.77 -20.48
CA GLN A 122 -7.00 12.91 -20.24
C GLN A 122 -6.54 14.09 -21.09
N SER A 123 -6.60 15.31 -20.57
CA SER A 123 -5.74 16.39 -21.03
C SER A 123 -4.33 16.11 -20.48
N ARG A 124 -3.73 15.00 -20.92
CA ARG A 124 -2.29 14.87 -21.01
C ARG A 124 -1.93 15.55 -22.31
N SER A 125 -1.63 16.85 -22.26
CA SER A 125 -0.83 17.46 -23.32
C SER A 125 0.42 16.61 -23.48
N ALA A 126 0.66 16.10 -24.68
CA ALA A 126 1.84 15.29 -24.98
C ALA A 126 3.09 16.12 -24.67
N VAL A 127 3.73 15.85 -23.53
CA VAL A 127 5.13 16.22 -23.36
C VAL A 127 5.88 15.32 -24.31
N LYS A 128 6.42 15.89 -25.38
CA LYS A 128 7.31 15.20 -26.32
C LYS A 128 8.55 14.73 -25.54
N ALA A 129 8.50 13.53 -25.00
CA ALA A 129 9.67 12.81 -24.55
C ALA A 129 10.29 12.16 -25.79
N GLY A 130 11.27 12.84 -26.39
CA GLY A 130 12.18 12.18 -27.31
C GLY A 130 13.01 11.17 -26.52
N VAL A 131 12.76 9.89 -26.73
CA VAL A 131 13.61 8.82 -26.19
C VAL A 131 13.79 7.79 -27.29
N ASN A 132 15.04 7.66 -27.73
CA ASN A 132 15.49 6.65 -28.67
C ASN A 132 15.21 5.26 -28.09
N ALA A 133 14.66 4.38 -28.91
CA ALA A 133 14.40 3.00 -28.56
C ALA A 133 15.72 2.25 -28.34
N VAL A 134 15.86 1.64 -27.18
CA VAL A 134 16.81 0.55 -26.95
C VAL A 134 15.99 -0.66 -26.51
N GLU A 135 16.02 -1.67 -27.37
CA GLU A 135 15.36 -2.97 -27.24
C GLU A 135 16.04 -3.77 -26.12
N ALA A 136 15.26 -4.25 -25.15
CA ALA A 136 15.72 -5.20 -24.14
C ALA A 136 15.00 -6.53 -24.35
N GLN A 137 15.76 -7.61 -24.49
CA GLN A 137 15.26 -8.97 -24.65
C GLN A 137 14.88 -9.55 -23.28
N ASP A 138 13.63 -10.00 -23.17
CA ASP A 138 13.11 -10.73 -22.00
C ASP A 138 13.61 -12.18 -22.00
N VAL A 139 14.34 -12.56 -20.95
CA VAL A 139 14.66 -13.97 -20.63
C VAL A 139 14.00 -14.33 -19.31
N VAL A 140 13.00 -15.20 -19.36
CA VAL A 140 12.37 -15.84 -18.19
C VAL A 140 13.06 -17.17 -17.89
N PRO A 141 13.63 -17.38 -16.69
CA PRO A 141 14.05 -18.71 -16.28
C PRO A 141 12.85 -19.53 -15.77
N SER A 142 12.62 -20.67 -16.43
CA SER A 142 11.72 -21.73 -15.99
C SER A 142 12.31 -22.44 -14.77
N VAL A 143 11.61 -22.42 -13.64
CA VAL A 143 11.94 -23.24 -12.46
C VAL A 143 11.08 -24.50 -12.47
N VAL A 144 11.69 -25.61 -12.91
CA VAL A 144 11.18 -26.96 -12.72
C VAL A 144 11.65 -27.53 -11.39
N ALA A 145 10.73 -28.22 -10.71
CA ALA A 145 10.90 -28.88 -9.43
C ALA A 145 11.97 -30.00 -9.48
N GLY A 146 12.71 -30.15 -8.39
CA GLY A 146 13.64 -31.26 -8.18
C GLY A 146 13.93 -31.45 -6.69
N TYR A 147 13.15 -32.33 -6.06
CA TYR A 147 13.43 -32.91 -4.75
C TYR A 147 14.40 -34.08 -4.93
N ALA A 148 15.55 -34.02 -4.28
CA ALA A 148 16.36 -35.18 -3.93
C ALA A 148 17.24 -34.80 -2.74
N GLY A 149 17.00 -35.45 -1.60
CA GLY A 149 17.77 -35.25 -0.38
C GLY A 149 19.12 -35.95 -0.41
N GLU A 150 20.04 -35.51 0.43
CA GLU A 150 21.01 -36.41 1.04
C GLU A 150 21.44 -35.91 2.42
N SER A 151 21.62 -36.86 3.31
CA SER A 151 21.84 -36.74 4.75
C SER A 151 23.35 -36.80 5.05
N LEU A 152 23.90 -35.87 5.84
CA LEU A 152 25.16 -36.13 6.55
C LEU A 152 25.29 -35.38 7.91
N ARG A 153 24.82 -36.06 8.95
CA ARG A 153 25.43 -36.30 10.30
C ARG A 153 26.46 -35.27 10.86
N LYS A 154 26.04 -34.65 11.98
CA LYS A 154 26.71 -34.41 13.29
C LYS A 154 28.22 -34.06 13.33
N THR A 155 28.53 -32.95 14.02
CA THR A 155 29.32 -32.95 15.27
C THR A 155 28.93 -31.78 16.17
N ALA A 156 29.14 -31.99 17.47
CA ALA A 156 28.70 -31.16 18.59
C ALA A 156 29.63 -29.99 18.88
N GLY A 157 29.10 -28.96 19.55
CA GLY A 157 29.85 -27.83 20.07
C GLY A 157 28.95 -26.92 20.91
N SER A 158 28.55 -27.40 22.09
CA SER A 158 27.83 -26.61 23.10
C SER A 158 28.77 -25.57 23.73
N SER A 159 28.32 -24.32 23.88
CA SER A 159 28.48 -23.53 25.12
C SER A 159 27.88 -22.12 25.00
N GLU A 160 26.90 -21.85 25.85
CA GLU A 160 26.52 -20.53 26.39
C GLU A 160 26.40 -20.72 27.91
N PRO A 161 26.37 -19.66 28.74
CA PRO A 161 27.22 -18.47 28.81
C PRO A 161 27.74 -18.30 30.26
N PRO A 162 28.35 -17.16 30.65
CA PRO A 162 28.09 -16.69 32.01
C PRO A 162 27.69 -15.22 32.10
N ALA A 163 26.80 -14.97 33.06
CA ALA A 163 26.25 -13.67 33.41
C ALA A 163 26.98 -13.01 34.61
N PHE A 164 26.76 -11.68 34.72
CA PHE A 164 26.85 -10.80 35.90
C PHE A 164 28.21 -10.38 36.48
N ARG A 165 28.42 -9.05 36.54
CA ARG A 165 28.81 -8.33 37.77
C ARG A 165 28.13 -6.95 37.83
N ARG A 166 27.59 -6.61 39.01
CA ARG A 166 27.14 -5.27 39.41
C ARG A 166 28.30 -4.61 40.17
N GLY A 167 28.65 -3.38 39.83
CA GLY A 167 29.61 -2.54 40.55
C GLY A 167 28.95 -1.76 41.69
N GLU A 168 29.78 -1.35 42.64
CA GLU A 168 29.52 -0.84 44.00
C GLU A 168 28.65 0.43 44.09
#